data_AF-A0A7J4AYX0-F1
#
_entry.id   AF-A0A7J4AYX0-F1
#
_cell.length_a   1.000
_cell.length_b   1.000
_cell.length_c   1.000
_cell.angle_alpha   90.00
_cell.angle_beta   90.00
_cell.angle_gamma   90.00
#
_symmetry.space_group_name_H-M   'P 1'
#
loop_
_entity.id
_entity.type
_entity.pdbx_description
1 polymer ?
#
loop_
_entity_poly.entity_id
_entity_poly.type
_entity_poly.pdbx_seq_one_letter_code
_entity_poly.pdbx_strand_id
1 'polypeptide(L)' 'MAVETRLFPIYEIENGQLKINFRVAKPTPVEEYLKIQRRTRHLLEPKNAETLQKLKDWIEWNWQRLENLEKAGKVF' A
#
# COMPACT_ATOMS: atom_id res chain seq x y z
N MET A 1 -0.69 -0.90 -11.73
CA MET A 1 0.12 -2.03 -11.20
C MET A 1 0.11 -1.99 -9.67
N ALA A 2 0.50 -3.06 -8.95
CA ALA A 2 0.37 -3.14 -7.49
C ALA A 2 1.11 -2.05 -6.71
N VAL A 3 2.26 -1.62 -7.24
CA VAL A 3 3.12 -0.61 -6.61
C VAL A 3 2.48 0.78 -6.69
N GLU A 4 1.86 1.13 -7.82
CA GLU A 4 1.21 2.44 -8.05
C GLU A 4 0.01 2.69 -7.14
N THR A 5 -0.58 1.64 -6.57
CA THR A 5 -1.69 1.76 -5.61
C THR A 5 -1.22 1.84 -4.17
N ARG A 6 0.10 1.83 -3.91
CA ARG A 6 0.74 1.70 -2.59
C ARG A 6 0.41 0.40 -1.84
N LEU A 7 -0.37 -0.50 -2.43
CA LEU A 7 -0.69 -1.80 -1.84
C LEU A 7 0.56 -2.65 -1.62
N PHE A 8 1.53 -2.54 -2.53
CA PHE A 8 2.80 -3.23 -2.43
C PHE A 8 3.96 -2.23 -2.51
N PRO A 9 4.28 -1.55 -1.39
CA PRO A 9 5.36 -0.57 -1.38
C PRO A 9 6.71 -1.28 -1.52
N ILE A 10 7.60 -0.70 -2.31
CA ILE A 10 8.97 -1.20 -2.51
C ILE A 10 9.91 -0.35 -1.66
N TYR A 11 10.52 -0.98 -0.66
CA TYR A 11 11.49 -0.37 0.24
C TYR A 11 12.59 -1.37 0.59
N GLU A 12 13.74 -0.85 0.98
CA GLU A 12 14.88 -1.63 1.48
C GLU A 12 15.19 -1.22 2.91
N ILE A 13 15.81 -2.12 3.66
CA ILE A 13 16.34 -1.83 4.99
C ILE A 13 17.82 -2.18 4.97
N GLU A 14 18.67 -1.15 5.10
CA GLU A 14 20.13 -1.29 5.11
C GLU A 14 20.68 -0.70 6.40
N ASN A 15 21.50 -1.45 7.13
CA ASN A 15 22.07 -1.03 8.43
C ASN A 15 21.03 -0.51 9.44
N GLY A 16 19.84 -1.13 9.42
CA GLY A 16 18.72 -0.75 10.28
C GLY A 16 17.95 0.50 9.81
N GLN A 17 18.30 1.10 8.68
CA GLN A 17 17.61 2.26 8.12
C GLN A 17 16.71 1.85 6.97
N LEU A 18 15.45 2.27 7.03
CA LEU A 18 14.47 2.02 5.97
C LEU A 18 14.57 3.10 4.89
N LYS A 19 14.58 2.70 3.62
CA LYS A 19 14.50 3.60 2.46
C LYS A 19 13.41 3.15 1.51
N ILE A 20 12.46 4.03 1.20
CA ILE A 20 11.41 3.77 0.21
C ILE A 20 11.99 4.01 -1.18
N ASN A 21 12.09 2.95 -1.99
CA ASN A 21 12.71 2.99 -3.30
C ASN A 21 11.78 3.49 -4.40
N PHE A 22 10.48 3.21 -4.28
CA PHE A 22 9.48 3.67 -5.25
C PHE A 22 8.48 4.61 -4.59
N ARG A 23 8.65 5.92 -4.83
CA ARG A 23 7.75 6.96 -4.31
C ARG A 23 6.54 7.12 -5.21
N VAL A 24 5.37 6.89 -4.64
CA VAL A 24 4.10 7.10 -5.32
C VAL A 24 3.54 8.46 -4.92
N ALA A 25 3.76 9.49 -5.74
CA ALA A 25 3.25 10.83 -5.46
C ALA A 25 1.72 10.92 -5.59
N LYS A 26 1.15 10.23 -6.60
CA LYS A 26 -0.29 10.15 -6.84
C LYS A 26 -0.70 8.68 -6.92
N PRO A 27 -1.23 8.09 -5.83
CA PRO A 27 -1.62 6.70 -5.84
C PRO A 27 -2.83 6.48 -6.76
N THR A 28 -2.75 5.44 -7.58
CA THR A 28 -3.91 4.95 -8.33
C THR A 28 -4.87 4.28 -7.35
N PRO A 29 -6.20 4.43 -7.50
CA PRO A 29 -7.16 3.70 -6.66
C PRO A 29 -6.88 2.20 -6.68
N VAL A 30 -6.90 1.55 -5.51
CA VAL A 30 -6.60 0.11 -5.39
C VAL A 30 -7.63 -0.73 -6.16
N GLU A 31 -8.85 -0.22 -6.30
CA GLU A 31 -9.96 -0.80 -7.04
C GLU A 31 -9.58 -1.10 -8.50
N GLU A 32 -8.83 -0.21 -9.16
CA GLU A 32 -8.36 -0.41 -10.54
C GLU A 32 -7.44 -1.64 -10.62
N TYR A 33 -6.59 -1.84 -9.61
CA TYR A 33 -5.72 -3.01 -9.54
C TYR A 33 -6.47 -4.30 -9.17
N LEU A 34 -7.46 -4.22 -8.27
CA LEU A 34 -8.27 -5.37 -7.86
C LEU A 34 -9.20 -5.85 -8.99
N LYS A 35 -9.67 -4.94 -9.85
CA LYS A 35 -10.56 -5.23 -10.98
C LYS A 35 -9.91 -6.11 -12.04
N ILE A 36 -8.61 -5.91 -12.27
CA ILE A 36 -7.82 -6.67 -13.25
C ILE A 36 -7.60 -8.12 -12.79
N GLN A 37 -7.54 -8.35 -11.48
CA GLN A 37 -7.26 -9.66 -10.90
C GLN A 37 -8.54 -10.46 -10.61
N ARG A 38 -8.74 -11.55 -11.35
CA ARG A 38 -9.92 -12.43 -11.18
C ARG A 38 -10.11 -12.89 -9.72
N ARG A 39 -9.03 -13.21 -9.02
CA ARG A 39 -9.05 -13.70 -7.62
C ARG A 39 -9.56 -12.66 -6.61
N THR A 40 -9.41 -11.37 -6.89
CA THR A 40 -9.79 -10.28 -5.96
C THR A 40 -11.06 -9.55 -6.39
N ARG A 41 -11.61 -9.86 -7.57
CA ARG A 41 -12.74 -9.11 -8.15
C ARG A 41 -13.98 -9.09 -7.25
N HIS A 42 -14.23 -10.15 -6.48
CA HIS A 42 -15.36 -10.24 -5.56
C HIS A 42 -15.30 -9.17 -4.44
N LEU A 43 -14.11 -8.66 -4.09
CA LEU A 43 -13.96 -7.60 -3.09
C LEU A 43 -14.58 -6.27 -3.53
N LEU A 44 -14.85 -6.09 -4.83
CA LEU A 44 -15.48 -4.89 -5.39
C LEU A 44 -17.01 -4.95 -5.36
N GLU A 45 -17.59 -6.06 -4.92
CA GLU A 45 -19.04 -6.19 -4.79
C GLU A 45 -19.56 -5.36 -3.60
N PRO A 46 -20.75 -4.76 -3.68
CA PRO A 46 -21.29 -3.90 -2.61
C PRO A 46 -21.34 -4.59 -1.24
N LYS A 47 -21.58 -5.90 -1.20
CA LYS A 47 -21.60 -6.70 0.04
C LYS A 47 -20.26 -6.73 0.78
N ASN A 48 -19.17 -6.45 0.08
CA ASN A 48 -17.79 -6.44 0.61
C ASN A 48 -17.25 -5.01 0.78
N ALA A 49 -18.10 -3.97 0.70
CA ALA A 49 -17.69 -2.58 0.80
C ALA A 49 -16.91 -2.26 2.08
N GLU A 50 -17.31 -2.85 3.21
CA GLU A 50 -16.59 -2.68 4.48
C GLU A 50 -15.19 -3.30 4.43
N THR A 51 -15.04 -4.48 3.83
CA THR A 51 -13.74 -5.15 3.63
C THR A 51 -12.85 -4.33 2.70
N LEU A 52 -13.41 -3.78 1.63
CA LEU A 52 -12.68 -2.90 0.71
C LEU A 52 -12.22 -1.62 1.43
N GLN A 53 -13.06 -1.02 2.27
CA GLN A 53 -12.68 0.17 3.03
C GLN A 53 -11.55 -0.14 4.02
N LYS A 54 -11.65 -1.24 4.78
CA LYS A 54 -10.57 -1.71 5.68
C LYS A 54 -9.25 -1.92 4.95
N LEU A 55 -9.29 -2.45 3.73
CA LEU A 55 -8.10 -2.60 2.89
C LEU A 55 -7.50 -1.23 2.53
N LYS A 56 -8.33 -0.26 2.11
CA LYS A 56 -7.87 1.10 1.77
C LYS A 56 -7.25 1.80 2.97
N ASP A 57 -7.87 1.68 4.15
CA ASP A 57 -7.36 2.26 5.39
C ASP A 57 -6.02 1.63 5.79
N TRP A 58 -5.89 0.31 5.64
CA TRP A 58 -4.64 -0.40 5.93
C TRP A 58 -3.51 0.00 4.97
N ILE A 59 -3.80 0.20 3.67
CA ILE A 59 -2.81 0.66 2.69
C ILE A 59 -2.26 2.02 3.09
N GLU A 60 -3.14 2.96 3.43
CA GLU A 60 -2.73 4.31 3.81
C GLU A 60 -1.98 4.31 5.15
N TRP A 61 -2.46 3.55 6.14
CA TRP A 61 -1.75 3.38 7.41
C TRP A 61 -0.34 2.80 7.20
N ASN A 62 -0.19 1.77 6.38
CA ASN A 62 1.10 1.14 6.12
C ASN A 62 2.03 2.11 5.37
N TRP A 63 1.52 2.89 4.42
CA TRP A 63 2.29 3.91 3.72
C TRP A 63 2.84 4.96 4.69
N GLN A 64 1.97 5.54 5.52
CA GLN A 64 2.38 6.51 6.55
C GLN A 64 3.36 5.90 7.55
N ARG A 65 3.15 4.64 7.95
CA ARG A 65 4.09 3.92 8.82
C ARG A 65 5.48 3.84 8.19
N LEU A 66 5.58 3.53 6.90
CA LEU A 66 6.86 3.43 6.20
C LEU A 66 7.54 4.81 6.06
N GLU A 67 6.78 5.85 5.71
CA GLU A 67 7.32 7.21 5.64
C GLU A 67 7.84 7.69 7.01
N ASN A 68 7.13 7.35 8.09
CA ASN A 68 7.55 7.71 9.44
C ASN A 68 8.81 6.95 9.86
N LEU A 69 8.91 5.65 9.53
CA LEU A 69 10.10 4.86 9.84
C LEU A 69 11.34 5.38 9.09
N GLU A 70 11.18 5.70 7.81
CA GLU A 70 12.26 6.27 7.00
C GLU A 70 12.71 7.63 7.55
N LYS A 71 11.77 8.49 7.98
CA LYS A 71 12.09 9.78 8.62
C LYS A 71 12.76 9.62 9.99
N ALA A 72 12.35 8.61 10.76
CA ALA A 72 12.94 8.31 12.08
C ALA A 72 14.38 7.78 11.96
N GLY A 73 14.79 7.29 10.79
CA GLY A 73 16.13 6.80 10.53
C GLY A 73 16.31 5.35 10.98
N LYS A 74 17.03 5.12 12.08
CA LYS A 74 17.39 3.78 12.52
C LYS A 74 16.20 3.10 13.21
N VAL A 75 15.61 2.11 12.55
CA VAL A 75 14.44 1.35 12.97
C VAL A 75 14.81 0.21 13.92
N PHE A 76 16.05 -0.29 13.85
CA PHE A 76 16.59 -1.40 14.64
C PHE A 76 18.00 -1.11 15.14
#